data_AF-A0A832TEY0-F1
#
_entry.id   AF-A0A832TEY0-F1
#
_cell.length_a   1.000
_cell.length_b   1.000
_cell.length_c   1.000
_cell.angle_alpha   90.00
_cell.angle_beta   90.00
_cell.angle_gamma   90.00
#
_symmetry.space_group_name_H-M   'P 1'
#
loop_
_entity.id
_entity.type
_entity.pdbx_description
1 polymer ?
#
loop_
_entity_poly.entity_id
_entity_poly.type
_entity_poly.pdbx_seq_one_letter_code
_entity_poly.pdbx_strand_id
1 'polypeptide(L)'
;MVYADTDFFLALLKEKDWLKGKALSLLREYKDNITTSIATYIELMLLSKKFGLDPVKVAVAVMEITRGFDERILRSSILISQGMGVFDAFHASFSDGEIISSDHAYEEFGYRRVKLEDP
;
A
#
# COMPACT_ATOMS: atom_id res chain seq x y z
N MET A 1 3.74 -18.27 -10.81
CA MET A 1 3.92 -16.87 -10.39
C MET A 1 5.24 -16.73 -9.67
N VAL A 2 5.99 -15.69 -10.00
CA VAL A 2 7.21 -15.27 -9.28
C VAL A 2 6.80 -14.24 -8.23
N TYR A 3 7.24 -14.45 -6.99
CA TYR A 3 6.99 -13.50 -5.92
C TYR A 3 8.02 -12.36 -6.00
N ALA A 4 7.54 -11.12 -6.12
CA ALA A 4 8.38 -9.94 -6.08
C ALA A 4 8.26 -9.25 -4.72
N ASP A 5 9.40 -8.88 -4.15
CA ASP A 5 9.50 -8.12 -2.92
C ASP A 5 9.56 -6.60 -3.20
N THR A 6 9.58 -5.78 -2.15
CA THR A 6 9.52 -4.31 -2.19
C THR A 6 10.60 -3.68 -3.06
N ASP A 7 11.82 -4.21 -3.07
CA ASP A 7 12.96 -3.66 -3.80
C ASP A 7 12.72 -3.62 -5.32
N PHE A 8 12.09 -4.66 -5.88
CA PHE A 8 11.71 -4.77 -7.27
C PHE A 8 10.76 -3.63 -7.67
N PHE A 9 9.70 -3.43 -6.89
CA PHE A 9 8.72 -2.36 -7.15
C PHE A 9 9.34 -0.98 -6.95
N LEU A 10 10.13 -0.81 -5.89
CA LEU A 10 10.80 0.46 -5.59
C LEU A 10 11.78 0.86 -6.70
N ALA A 11 12.52 -0.10 -7.27
CA ALA A 11 13.42 0.13 -8.39
C ALA A 11 12.68 0.58 -9.67
N LEU A 12 11.45 0.10 -9.89
CA LEU A 12 10.59 0.52 -11.00
C LEU A 12 10.02 1.93 -10.78
N LEU A 13 9.58 2.22 -9.55
CA LEU A 13 8.85 3.44 -9.18
C LEU A 13 9.75 4.67 -9.03
N LYS A 14 10.97 4.50 -8.51
CA LYS A 14 11.93 5.61 -8.39
C LYS A 14 12.40 6.08 -9.75
N GLU A 15 12.56 7.39 -9.94
CA GLU A 15 13.10 7.95 -11.19
C GLU A 15 14.49 7.39 -11.50
N LYS A 16 15.38 7.43 -10.49
CA LYS A 16 16.75 6.92 -10.55
C LYS A 16 16.92 5.82 -9.50
N ASP A 17 17.19 4.62 -9.97
CA ASP A 17 17.57 3.48 -9.14
C ASP A 17 18.59 2.61 -9.87
N TRP A 18 19.59 2.10 -9.15
CA TRP A 18 20.66 1.28 -9.72
C TRP A 18 20.15 -0.10 -10.19
N LEU A 19 19.03 -0.58 -9.65
CA LEU A 19 18.37 -1.83 -10.05
C LEU A 19 17.38 -1.65 -11.20
N LYS A 20 17.02 -0.41 -11.58
CA LYS A 20 15.91 -0.13 -12.50
C LYS A 20 16.01 -0.86 -13.84
N GLY A 21 17.20 -0.90 -14.43
CA GLY A 21 17.42 -1.61 -15.69
C GLY A 21 17.15 -3.12 -15.57
N LYS A 22 17.59 -3.75 -14.48
CA LYS A 22 17.36 -5.17 -14.22
C LYS A 22 15.89 -5.44 -13.89
N ALA A 23 15.26 -4.59 -13.07
CA ALA A 23 13.84 -4.67 -12.74
C ALA A 23 12.95 -4.59 -14.00
N LEU A 24 13.24 -3.66 -14.92
CA LEU A 24 12.53 -3.55 -16.21
C LEU A 24 12.72 -4.79 -17.09
N SER A 25 13.90 -5.40 -17.07
CA SER A 25 14.15 -6.65 -17.79
C SER A 25 13.31 -7.79 -17.24
N LEU A 26 13.30 -7.95 -15.92
CA LEU A 26 12.52 -8.99 -15.22
C LEU A 26 11.01 -8.76 -15.38
N LEU A 27 10.55 -7.51 -15.35
CA LEU A 27 9.14 -7.17 -15.61
C LEU A 27 8.68 -7.63 -16.99
N ARG A 28 9.54 -7.52 -18.02
CA ARG A 28 9.23 -8.04 -19.37
C ARG A 28 9.25 -9.56 -19.44
N GLU A 29 10.23 -10.18 -18.77
CA GLU A 29 10.41 -11.64 -18.74
C GLU A 29 9.26 -12.36 -18.02
N TYR A 30 8.82 -11.83 -16.89
CA TYR A 30 7.78 -12.41 -16.03
C TYR A 30 6.42 -11.70 -16.16
N LYS A 31 6.19 -11.00 -17.28
CA LYS A 31 4.96 -10.25 -17.52
C LYS A 31 3.71 -11.10 -17.22
N ASP A 32 2.75 -10.53 -16.49
CA ASP A 32 1.50 -11.17 -16.08
C ASP A 32 1.68 -12.44 -15.19
N ASN A 33 2.90 -12.73 -14.74
CA ASN A 33 3.23 -13.88 -13.87
C ASN A 33 4.00 -13.44 -12.60
N ILE A 34 3.83 -12.18 -12.18
CA ILE A 34 4.39 -11.63 -10.93
C ILE A 34 3.28 -11.58 -9.88
N THR A 35 3.61 -11.91 -8.64
CA THR A 35 2.73 -11.75 -7.47
C THR A 35 3.48 -11.08 -6.32
N THR A 36 2.75 -10.63 -5.31
CA THR A 36 3.32 -10.10 -4.07
C THR A 36 2.33 -10.29 -2.92
N SER A 37 2.65 -9.78 -1.72
CA SER A 37 1.76 -9.82 -0.56
C SER A 37 1.37 -8.42 -0.08
N ILE A 38 0.39 -8.37 0.83
CA ILE A 38 0.02 -7.15 1.53
C ILE A 38 1.20 -6.51 2.29
N ALA A 39 2.17 -7.31 2.74
CA ALA A 39 3.35 -6.80 3.43
C ALA A 39 4.17 -5.86 2.52
N THR A 40 4.31 -6.21 1.24
CA THR A 40 4.98 -5.37 0.25
C THR A 40 4.23 -4.07 0.00
N TYR A 41 2.90 -4.08 -0.01
CA TYR A 41 2.11 -2.83 -0.10
C TYR A 41 2.34 -1.95 1.13
N ILE A 42 2.28 -2.51 2.34
CA ILE A 42 2.52 -1.77 3.59
C ILE A 42 3.92 -1.13 3.58
N GLU A 43 4.95 -1.88 3.20
CA GLU A 43 6.31 -1.36 3.14
C GLU A 43 6.45 -0.25 2.08
N LEU A 44 5.89 -0.44 0.88
CA LEU A 44 5.87 0.58 -0.15
C LEU A 44 5.14 1.85 0.30
N MET A 45 4.06 1.75 1.08
CA MET A 45 3.37 2.92 1.64
C MET A 45 4.25 3.68 2.65
N LEU A 46 4.96 2.96 3.53
CA LEU A 46 5.92 3.58 4.46
C LEU A 46 7.06 4.29 3.70
N LEU A 47 7.57 3.66 2.65
CA LEU A 47 8.63 4.20 1.82
C LEU A 47 8.14 5.36 0.93
N SER A 48 6.86 5.39 0.56
CA SER A 48 6.28 6.46 -0.24
C SER A 48 6.41 7.80 0.47
N LYS A 49 6.16 7.85 1.78
CA LYS A 49 6.39 9.04 2.61
C LYS A 49 7.86 9.48 2.61
N LYS A 50 8.79 8.52 2.68
CA LYS A 50 10.25 8.79 2.69
C LYS A 50 10.76 9.31 1.35
N PHE A 51 10.23 8.81 0.24
CA PHE A 51 10.71 9.13 -1.11
C PHE A 51 9.82 10.13 -1.86
N GLY A 52 8.78 10.67 -1.22
CA GLY A 52 7.85 11.61 -1.86
C GLY A 52 7.03 10.98 -2.99
N LEU A 53 6.76 9.67 -2.91
CA LEU A 53 5.95 8.96 -3.89
C LEU A 53 4.47 9.11 -3.53
N ASP A 54 3.63 9.17 -4.56
CA ASP A 54 2.17 9.20 -4.42
C ASP A 54 1.66 7.79 -4.03
N PRO A 55 1.05 7.61 -2.84
CA PRO A 55 0.60 6.30 -2.35
C PRO A 55 -0.39 5.62 -3.30
N VAL A 56 -1.28 6.38 -3.93
CA VAL A 56 -2.32 5.85 -4.83
C VAL A 56 -1.68 5.34 -6.12
N LYS A 57 -0.78 6.13 -6.72
CA LYS A 57 -0.04 5.69 -7.92
C LYS A 57 0.81 4.45 -7.65
N VAL A 58 1.43 4.38 -6.48
CA VAL A 58 2.21 3.21 -6.06
C VAL A 58 1.31 1.98 -5.96
N ALA A 59 0.18 2.07 -5.24
CA ALA A 59 -0.73 0.94 -5.10
C ALA A 59 -1.26 0.45 -6.45
N VAL A 60 -1.74 1.36 -7.31
CA VAL A 60 -2.25 1.03 -8.65
C VAL A 60 -1.17 0.37 -9.52
N ALA A 61 0.04 0.92 -9.54
CA ALA A 61 1.13 0.34 -10.34
C ALA A 61 1.46 -1.10 -9.92
N VAL A 62 1.48 -1.39 -8.61
CA VAL A 62 1.72 -2.75 -8.11
C VAL A 62 0.56 -3.68 -8.48
N MET A 63 -0.70 -3.23 -8.37
CA MET A 63 -1.88 -4.00 -8.80
C MET A 63 -1.84 -4.30 -10.30
N GLU A 64 -1.41 -3.34 -11.13
CA GLU A 64 -1.29 -3.53 -12.57
C GLU A 64 -0.21 -4.57 -12.92
N ILE A 65 0.94 -4.53 -12.24
CA ILE A 65 2.04 -5.48 -12.45
C ILE A 65 1.64 -6.89 -12.03
N THR A 66 0.94 -7.01 -10.89
CA THR A 66 0.58 -8.31 -10.30
C THR A 66 -0.73 -8.88 -10.81
N ARG A 67 -1.53 -8.08 -11.53
CA ARG A 67 -2.93 -8.38 -11.88
C ARG A 67 -3.81 -8.69 -10.66
N GLY A 68 -3.39 -8.28 -9.46
CA GLY A 68 -4.10 -8.48 -8.21
C GLY A 68 -4.79 -7.19 -7.78
N PHE A 69 -6.03 -6.98 -8.20
CA PHE A 69 -6.83 -5.87 -7.70
C PHE A 69 -7.37 -6.18 -6.30
N ASP A 70 -7.16 -5.27 -5.36
CA ASP A 70 -7.75 -5.33 -4.01
C ASP A 70 -8.23 -3.93 -3.61
N GLU A 71 -9.55 -3.77 -3.51
CA GLU A 71 -10.19 -2.49 -3.18
C GLU A 71 -9.74 -1.95 -1.81
N ARG A 72 -9.41 -2.83 -0.85
CA ARG A 72 -8.99 -2.43 0.50
C ARG A 72 -7.60 -1.79 0.46
N ILE A 73 -6.72 -2.30 -0.39
CA ILE A 73 -5.40 -1.70 -0.60
C ILE A 73 -5.53 -0.34 -1.29
N LEU A 74 -6.42 -0.22 -2.29
CA LEU A 74 -6.69 1.06 -2.94
C LEU A 74 -7.25 2.08 -1.94
N ARG A 75 -8.24 1.70 -1.14
CA ARG A 75 -8.79 2.52 -0.07
C ARG A 75 -7.72 2.95 0.93
N SER A 76 -6.83 2.04 1.33
CA SER A 76 -5.71 2.34 2.23
C SER A 76 -4.82 3.43 1.63
N SER A 77 -4.47 3.31 0.35
CA SER A 77 -3.62 4.30 -0.33
C SER A 77 -4.26 5.69 -0.40
N ILE A 78 -5.58 5.77 -0.55
CA ILE A 78 -6.34 7.02 -0.55
C ILE A 78 -6.32 7.67 0.84
N LEU A 79 -6.59 6.91 1.90
CA LEU A 79 -6.54 7.43 3.27
C LEU A 79 -5.15 7.96 3.63
N ILE A 80 -4.09 7.25 3.19
CA ILE A 80 -2.70 7.69 3.40
C ILE A 80 -2.45 9.00 2.65
N SER A 81 -2.95 9.15 1.43
CA SER A 81 -2.85 10.41 0.66
C SER A 81 -3.59 11.58 1.33
N GLN A 82 -4.60 11.28 2.16
CA GLN A 82 -5.36 12.24 2.95
C GLN A 82 -4.74 12.51 4.33
N GLY A 83 -3.62 11.86 4.68
CA GLY A 83 -2.87 12.12 5.90
C GLY A 83 -3.01 11.08 7.01
N MET A 84 -3.80 10.01 6.82
CA MET A 84 -3.89 8.92 7.79
C MET A 84 -2.55 8.17 7.90
N GLY A 85 -2.23 7.67 9.11
CA GLY A 85 -1.09 6.78 9.32
C GLY A 85 -1.17 5.53 8.44
N VAL A 86 -0.02 5.00 7.99
CA VAL A 86 -0.01 3.86 7.06
C VAL A 86 -0.73 2.66 7.67
N PHE A 87 -0.35 2.24 8.88
CA PHE A 87 -1.00 1.10 9.53
C PHE A 87 -2.49 1.36 9.81
N ASP A 88 -2.84 2.58 10.24
CA ASP A 88 -4.23 2.94 10.51
C ASP A 88 -5.09 2.89 9.24
N ALA A 89 -4.56 3.33 8.11
CA ALA A 89 -5.25 3.25 6.82
C ALA A 89 -5.52 1.81 6.39
N PHE A 90 -4.59 0.89 6.63
CA PHE A 90 -4.82 -0.54 6.40
C PHE A 90 -5.85 -1.10 7.39
N HIS A 91 -5.74 -0.83 8.69
CA HIS A 91 -6.75 -1.27 9.66
C HIS A 91 -8.14 -0.75 9.31
N ALA A 92 -8.27 0.54 8.99
CA ALA A 92 -9.51 1.18 8.59
C ALA A 92 -10.10 0.54 7.32
N SER A 93 -9.27 0.28 6.31
CA SER A 93 -9.75 -0.29 5.04
C SER A 93 -10.20 -1.74 5.15
N PHE A 94 -9.72 -2.47 6.17
CA PHE A 94 -10.07 -3.86 6.43
C PHE A 94 -11.16 -4.02 7.51
N SER A 95 -11.61 -2.94 8.16
CA SER A 95 -12.58 -2.98 9.26
C SER A 95 -14.05 -2.90 8.82
N ASP A 96 -14.32 -2.83 7.52
CA ASP A 96 -15.67 -2.65 6.96
C ASP A 96 -16.47 -1.48 7.58
N GLY A 97 -15.78 -0.48 8.15
CA GLY A 97 -16.37 0.75 8.68
C GLY A 97 -16.55 0.81 10.20
N GLU A 98 -16.32 -0.28 10.93
CA GLU A 98 -16.40 -0.32 12.41
C GLU A 98 -15.11 -0.90 13.00
N ILE A 99 -14.48 -0.17 13.94
CA ILE A 99 -13.15 -0.54 14.46
C ILE A 99 -13.09 -0.43 15.98
N ILE A 100 -12.53 -1.46 16.63
CA ILE A 100 -12.19 -1.42 18.05
C ILE A 100 -10.81 -0.78 18.18
N SER A 101 -10.74 0.41 18.77
CA SER A 101 -9.48 1.16 18.91
C SER A 101 -9.59 2.25 19.98
N SER A 102 -8.45 2.58 20.61
CA SER A 102 -8.31 3.78 21.46
C SER A 102 -7.94 5.04 20.67
N ASP A 103 -7.59 4.91 19.38
CA ASP A 103 -7.18 6.04 18.56
C ASP A 103 -8.41 6.77 17.99
N HIS A 104 -8.53 8.07 18.29
CA HIS A 104 -9.64 8.91 17.83
C HIS A 104 -9.55 9.29 16.35
N ALA A 105 -8.38 9.13 15.71
CA ALA A 105 -8.18 9.50 14.31
C ALA A 105 -9.19 8.83 13.37
N TYR A 106 -9.63 7.60 13.68
CA TYR A 106 -10.62 6.89 12.86
C TYR A 106 -11.95 7.66 12.71
N GLU A 107 -12.40 8.38 13.75
CA GLU A 107 -13.66 9.14 13.75
C GLU A 107 -13.56 10.34 12.77
N GLU A 108 -12.39 10.98 12.68
CA GLU A 108 -12.13 12.10 11.75
C GLU A 108 -12.23 11.69 10.28
N PHE A 109 -11.98 10.42 9.98
CA PHE A 109 -12.07 9.84 8.64
C PHE A 109 -13.40 9.10 8.39
N GLY A 110 -14.39 9.27 9.29
CA GLY A 110 -15.75 8.76 9.10
C GLY A 110 -15.94 7.29 9.48
N TYR A 111 -15.01 6.68 10.22
CA TYR A 111 -15.18 5.32 10.74
C TYR A 111 -15.88 5.34 12.09
N ARG A 112 -16.70 4.31 12.34
CA ARG A 112 -17.31 4.11 13.65
C ARG A 112 -16.30 3.45 14.59
N ARG A 113 -15.89 4.15 15.64
CA ARG A 113 -14.99 3.62 16.65
C ARG A 113 -15.77 2.99 17.81
N VAL A 114 -15.53 1.71 18.05
CA VAL A 114 -15.87 1.03 19.31
C VAL A 114 -14.73 1.31 20.28
N LYS A 115 -15.05 2.04 21.35
CA LYS A 115 -14.07 2.50 22.34
C LYS A 115 -13.39 1.31 23.01
N LEU A 116 -12.06 1.33 23.03
CA LEU A 116 -11.25 0.35 23.78
C LEU A 116 -11.00 0.84 25.21
N GLU A 117 -11.00 2.15 25.41
CA GLU A 117 -10.86 2.82 26.69
C GLU A 117 -12.09 2.63 27.59
N ASP A 118 -11.85 2.57 28.90
CA ASP A 118 -12.91 2.60 29.90
C ASP A 118 -13.66 3.96 29.88
N PRO A 119 -14.94 3.99 30.30
CA PRO A 119 -15.77 5.20 30.29
C PRO A 119 -15.21 6.39 31.08
#